data_AF-A0A498LVV8-F1
#
_entry.id   AF-A0A498LVV8-F1
#
_cell.length_a   1.000
_cell.length_b   1.000
_cell.length_c   1.000
_cell.angle_alpha   90.00
_cell.angle_beta   90.00
_cell.angle_gamma   90.00
#
_symmetry.space_group_name_H-M   'P 1'
#
loop_
_entity.id
_entity.type
_entity.pdbx_description
1 polymer ?
#
loop_
_entity_poly.entity_id
_entity_poly.type
_entity_poly.pdbx_seq_one_letter_code
_entity_poly.pdbx_strand_id
1 'polypeptide(L)'
;MADGSRRWIRSSSRLLCFIPFLLITSSLHEVNAAPEMGLWTITVLNTSRPLLLKKAMYKDTDIQLRVASFGCPEEVTFSIQWFLKYYPCHNEYNNIEKSKAEPKEVRTSQVEGELQDHVIATTWRDGPYLLVVQINSSKQDANWNLTFSVVMKGTHGYLSVTEWPLMIFYMVMCVVYILYALLWFVWASCYWKDLLRIQFWIAGVIFLGMIEKAVFCAEYQNTNNVGSASQGLLIFAELISALKRTLARLLVIIVSLGYGIVKYAFTPLIDDSDDEEIEEFLVSANIADGIKLRAAKTETNGTVKPAAANPDEDLKWVEENIPTSLSDVALPVLLDSDEEIMTTKYEMSKME
;
A
#
# COMPACT_ATOMS: atom_id res chain seq x y z
N MET A 1 -31.24 -4.59 -39.51
CA MET A 1 -30.34 -3.49 -39.08
C MET A 1 -30.78 -2.76 -37.81
N ALA A 2 -32.07 -2.43 -37.60
CA ALA A 2 -32.52 -1.68 -36.40
C ALA A 2 -32.55 -2.48 -35.07
N ASP A 3 -32.46 -3.82 -35.10
CA ASP A 3 -32.44 -4.65 -33.88
C ASP A 3 -31.04 -4.74 -33.25
N GLY A 4 -29.99 -4.80 -34.07
CA GLY A 4 -28.60 -4.82 -33.59
C GLY A 4 -28.20 -3.52 -32.88
N SER A 5 -28.54 -2.37 -33.46
CA SER A 5 -28.23 -1.06 -32.86
C SER A 5 -29.01 -0.81 -31.55
N ARG A 6 -30.28 -1.23 -31.47
CA ARG A 6 -31.09 -1.14 -30.24
C ARG A 6 -30.62 -2.10 -29.15
N ARG A 7 -30.14 -3.30 -29.51
CA ARG A 7 -29.59 -4.28 -28.58
C ARG A 7 -28.24 -3.82 -28.00
N TRP A 8 -27.43 -3.14 -28.81
CA TRP A 8 -26.15 -2.54 -28.43
C TRP A 8 -26.32 -1.34 -27.48
N ILE A 9 -27.23 -0.41 -27.80
CA ILE A 9 -27.56 0.73 -26.91
C ILE A 9 -28.07 0.24 -25.55
N ARG A 10 -28.83 -0.87 -25.52
CA ARG A 10 -29.36 -1.46 -24.27
C ARG A 10 -28.28 -2.18 -23.44
N SER A 11 -27.22 -2.70 -24.06
CA SER A 11 -26.06 -3.31 -23.39
C SER A 11 -25.10 -2.23 -22.87
N SER A 12 -24.81 -1.21 -23.68
CA SER A 12 -23.90 -0.10 -23.35
C SER A 12 -24.49 0.85 -22.29
N SER A 13 -25.79 1.10 -22.31
CA SER A 13 -26.48 1.90 -21.26
C SER A 13 -26.49 1.19 -19.90
N ARG A 14 -26.44 -0.15 -19.87
CA ARG A 14 -26.34 -0.93 -18.63
C ARG A 14 -24.91 -0.98 -18.11
N LEU A 15 -23.91 -1.05 -18.99
CA LEU A 15 -22.48 -0.90 -18.66
C LEU A 15 -22.17 0.43 -17.97
N LEU A 16 -22.81 1.52 -18.42
CA LEU A 16 -22.69 2.87 -17.84
C LEU A 16 -23.13 2.94 -16.37
N CYS A 17 -24.02 2.06 -15.90
CA CYS A 17 -24.42 2.01 -14.49
C CYS A 17 -23.35 1.36 -13.58
N PHE A 18 -22.44 0.55 -14.13
CA PHE A 18 -21.41 -0.16 -13.36
C PHE A 18 -20.04 0.52 -13.38
N ILE A 19 -19.80 1.41 -14.34
CA ILE A 19 -18.61 2.25 -14.44
C ILE A 19 -18.38 3.11 -13.17
N PRO A 20 -19.38 3.80 -12.59
CA PRO A 20 -19.17 4.53 -11.33
C PRO A 20 -18.78 3.61 -10.16
N PHE A 21 -19.24 2.36 -10.12
CA PHE A 21 -18.86 1.40 -9.08
C PHE A 21 -17.46 0.81 -9.29
N LEU A 22 -17.06 0.52 -10.55
CA LEU A 22 -15.69 0.17 -10.92
C LEU A 22 -14.71 1.32 -10.62
N LEU A 23 -15.14 2.57 -10.79
CA LEU A 23 -14.39 3.75 -10.39
C LEU A 23 -14.26 3.84 -8.86
N ILE A 24 -15.33 3.66 -8.10
CA ILE A 24 -15.29 3.72 -6.63
C ILE A 24 -14.35 2.63 -6.06
N THR A 25 -14.42 1.39 -6.56
CA THR A 25 -13.57 0.27 -6.10
C THR A 25 -12.10 0.38 -6.52
N SER A 26 -11.78 1.20 -7.53
CA SER A 26 -10.42 1.46 -8.00
C SER A 26 -9.81 2.76 -7.46
N SER A 27 -10.64 3.68 -6.97
CA SER A 27 -10.23 5.00 -6.44
C SER A 27 -9.98 5.01 -4.94
N LEU A 28 -10.52 4.04 -4.20
CA LEU A 28 -10.16 3.84 -2.80
C LEU A 28 -8.72 3.33 -2.75
N HIS A 29 -7.78 4.24 -2.57
CA HIS A 29 -6.45 3.91 -2.07
C HIS A 29 -6.61 3.33 -0.66
N GLU A 30 -6.84 2.02 -0.58
CA GLU A 30 -6.47 1.29 0.63
C GLU A 30 -4.94 1.42 0.72
N VAL A 31 -4.47 2.33 1.59
CA VAL A 31 -3.09 2.35 2.06
C VAL A 31 -2.96 1.09 2.91
N ASN A 32 -2.60 -0.02 2.27
CA ASN A 32 -2.52 -1.31 2.92
C ASN A 32 -1.28 -1.36 3.81
N ALA A 33 -1.49 -1.09 5.10
CA ALA A 33 -0.52 -1.45 6.11
C ALA A 33 -0.59 -2.97 6.34
N ALA A 34 0.58 -3.62 6.40
CA ALA A 34 0.67 -5.02 6.83
C ALA A 34 0.12 -5.17 8.25
N PRO A 35 -0.52 -6.31 8.59
CA PRO A 35 -1.03 -6.53 9.93
C PRO A 35 0.09 -6.49 10.97
N GLU A 36 -0.17 -5.86 12.12
CA GLU A 36 0.72 -5.75 13.25
C GLU A 36 1.07 -7.15 13.76
N MET A 37 2.36 -7.47 13.78
CA MET A 37 2.87 -8.72 14.33
C MET A 37 2.49 -8.86 15.82
N GLY A 38 2.14 -10.06 16.26
CA GLY A 38 1.90 -10.40 17.67
C GLY A 38 3.00 -11.27 18.28
N LEU A 39 3.92 -11.75 17.45
CA LEU A 39 5.11 -12.50 17.81
C LEU A 39 6.33 -11.85 17.16
N TRP A 40 7.30 -11.43 17.97
CA TRP A 40 8.59 -10.93 17.49
C TRP A 40 9.69 -11.86 17.92
N THR A 41 10.61 -12.19 17.01
CA THR A 41 11.85 -12.91 17.32
C THR A 41 13.00 -11.98 17.02
N ILE A 42 13.73 -11.59 18.06
CA ILE A 42 14.73 -10.53 17.99
C ILE A 42 16.07 -11.05 18.50
N THR A 43 17.11 -10.78 17.74
CA THR A 43 18.50 -11.05 18.12
C THR A 43 19.14 -9.78 18.68
N VAL A 44 19.62 -9.87 19.91
CA VAL A 44 20.26 -8.76 20.64
C VAL A 44 21.75 -9.03 20.74
N LEU A 45 22.51 -7.98 20.42
CA LEU A 45 23.95 -7.92 20.56
C LEU A 45 24.31 -6.90 21.64
N ASN A 46 25.54 -6.99 22.15
CA ASN A 46 26.07 -6.11 23.19
C ASN A 46 25.94 -4.60 22.87
N THR A 47 26.00 -4.22 21.58
CA THR A 47 25.89 -2.81 21.13
C THR A 47 24.47 -2.38 20.75
N SER A 48 23.48 -3.26 20.94
CA SER A 48 22.11 -2.96 20.52
C SER A 48 21.43 -1.93 21.42
N ARG A 49 20.57 -1.10 20.83
CA ARG A 49 19.75 -0.13 21.56
C ARG A 49 18.61 -0.84 22.29
N PRO A 50 18.01 -0.19 23.31
CA PRO A 50 16.78 -0.69 23.93
C PRO A 50 15.73 -0.98 22.86
N LEU A 51 15.07 -2.13 22.97
CA LEU A 51 14.08 -2.56 22.00
C LEU A 51 12.75 -1.91 22.33
N LEU A 52 12.14 -1.28 21.34
CA LEU A 52 10.85 -0.60 21.45
C LEU A 52 9.81 -1.38 20.65
N LEU A 53 8.92 -2.07 21.34
CA LEU A 53 7.84 -2.86 20.74
C LEU A 53 6.50 -2.17 20.96
N LYS A 54 5.83 -1.92 19.84
CA LYS A 54 4.63 -1.10 19.71
C LYS A 54 3.50 -2.00 19.23
N LYS A 55 2.39 -2.08 19.98
CA LYS A 55 1.20 -2.83 19.57
C LYS A 55 -0.06 -2.32 20.26
N ALA A 56 -1.19 -2.32 19.54
CA ALA A 56 -2.51 -2.15 20.15
C ALA A 56 -3.03 -3.47 20.75
N MET A 57 -3.22 -3.51 22.06
CA MET A 57 -3.59 -4.72 22.80
C MET A 57 -4.93 -4.57 23.51
N TYR A 58 -5.63 -5.70 23.68
CA TYR A 58 -6.84 -5.78 24.48
C TYR A 58 -6.51 -5.69 25.97
N LYS A 59 -7.48 -5.33 26.79
CA LYS A 59 -7.41 -5.47 28.24
C LYS A 59 -7.15 -6.93 28.62
N ASP A 60 -6.39 -7.15 29.69
CA ASP A 60 -6.09 -8.47 30.24
C ASP A 60 -5.34 -9.38 29.24
N THR A 61 -4.48 -8.78 28.42
CA THR A 61 -3.57 -9.47 27.50
C THR A 61 -2.24 -9.73 28.19
N ASP A 62 -1.82 -10.99 28.18
CA ASP A 62 -0.54 -11.42 28.75
C ASP A 62 0.60 -11.19 27.76
N ILE A 63 1.68 -10.58 28.25
CA ILE A 63 2.92 -10.39 27.52
C ILE A 63 3.92 -11.40 28.04
N GLN A 64 4.37 -12.29 27.16
CA GLN A 64 5.34 -13.32 27.51
C GLN A 64 6.69 -13.02 26.85
N LEU A 65 7.76 -13.21 27.62
CA LEU A 65 9.13 -13.14 27.11
C LEU A 65 9.72 -14.54 27.16
N ARG A 66 10.20 -15.03 26.02
CA ARG A 66 10.77 -16.38 25.87
C ARG A 66 12.21 -16.24 25.38
N VAL A 67 13.15 -16.98 25.97
CA VAL A 67 14.52 -17.07 25.42
C VAL A 67 14.52 -18.17 24.36
N ALA A 68 14.81 -17.81 23.11
CA ALA A 68 14.77 -18.74 21.99
C ALA A 68 16.12 -19.44 21.78
N SER A 69 17.21 -18.68 21.80
CA SER A 69 18.55 -19.23 21.67
C SER A 69 19.59 -18.33 22.32
N PHE A 70 20.69 -18.96 22.72
CA PHE A 70 21.79 -18.32 23.40
C PHE A 70 23.11 -18.80 22.80
N GLY A 71 23.95 -17.86 22.36
CA GLY A 71 25.31 -18.14 21.96
C GLY A 71 26.28 -17.27 22.76
N CYS A 72 27.03 -17.92 23.65
CA CYS A 72 28.13 -17.29 24.36
C CYS A 72 29.37 -18.21 24.42
N PRO A 73 30.57 -17.63 24.26
CA PRO A 73 31.82 -18.34 24.46
C PRO A 73 32.18 -18.53 25.95
N GLU A 74 31.56 -17.76 26.87
CA GLU A 74 31.80 -17.82 28.33
C GLU A 74 30.47 -17.78 29.11
N GLU A 75 30.48 -18.26 30.35
CA GLU A 75 29.38 -18.02 31.29
C GLU A 75 29.25 -16.52 31.57
N VAL A 76 28.09 -15.97 31.20
CA VAL A 76 27.72 -14.58 31.42
C VAL A 76 26.29 -14.53 31.97
N THR A 77 26.08 -13.62 32.90
CA THR A 77 24.77 -13.35 33.49
C THR A 77 24.14 -12.12 32.83
N PHE A 78 22.86 -12.23 32.45
CA PHE A 78 22.09 -11.13 31.87
C PHE A 78 21.07 -10.60 32.85
N SER A 79 20.93 -9.28 32.89
CA SER A 79 19.82 -8.60 33.55
C SER A 79 18.89 -8.04 32.48
N ILE A 80 17.65 -8.53 32.47
CA ILE A 80 16.61 -8.05 31.57
C ILE A 80 15.74 -7.06 32.34
N GLN A 81 15.71 -5.82 31.88
CA GLN A 81 14.87 -4.76 32.41
C GLN A 81 13.77 -4.44 31.39
N TRP A 82 12.54 -4.28 31.84
CA TRP A 82 11.44 -3.90 30.98
C TRP A 82 10.53 -2.87 31.61
N PHE A 83 9.91 -2.06 30.76
CA PHE A 83 8.79 -1.20 31.15
C PHE A 83 7.67 -1.30 30.10
N LEU A 84 6.42 -1.27 30.58
CA LEU A 84 5.23 -1.25 29.74
C LEU A 84 4.49 0.06 29.97
N LYS A 85 4.23 0.82 28.90
CA LYS A 85 3.53 2.11 28.96
C LYS A 85 2.34 2.13 28.02
N TYR A 86 1.18 2.50 28.57
CA TYR A 86 -0.04 2.77 27.81
C TYR A 86 -0.05 4.20 27.27
N TYR A 87 -0.52 4.38 26.04
CA TYR A 87 -0.72 5.71 25.45
C TYR A 87 -2.22 5.94 25.15
N PRO A 88 -2.88 6.91 25.80
CA PRO A 88 -4.27 7.25 25.47
C PRO A 88 -4.39 7.96 24.10
N CYS A 89 -3.33 8.66 23.67
CA CYS A 89 -3.32 9.48 22.46
C CYS A 89 -2.34 8.93 21.42
N HIS A 90 -2.78 8.76 20.17
CA HIS A 90 -1.98 8.21 19.08
C HIS A 90 -0.79 9.11 18.67
N ASN A 91 -0.93 10.43 18.78
CA ASN A 91 0.15 11.37 18.41
C ASN A 91 1.40 11.25 19.30
N GLU A 92 1.21 10.96 20.59
CA GLU A 92 2.34 10.76 21.51
C GLU A 92 3.08 9.45 21.22
N TYR A 93 2.36 8.42 20.77
CA TYR A 93 2.88 7.10 20.44
C TYR A 93 3.82 7.09 19.21
N ASN A 94 3.49 7.89 18.19
CA ASN A 94 4.30 7.97 16.97
C ASN A 94 5.58 8.80 17.16
N ASN A 95 5.59 9.78 18.07
CA ASN A 95 6.73 10.68 18.27
C ASN A 95 7.87 10.10 19.13
N ILE A 96 7.69 8.91 19.71
CA ILE A 96 8.67 8.28 20.62
C ILE A 96 9.95 7.86 19.89
N GLU A 97 9.91 7.62 18.58
CA GLU A 97 11.11 7.36 17.78
C GLU A 97 12.07 8.57 17.73
N LYS A 98 11.56 9.77 17.99
CA LYS A 98 12.32 11.04 17.94
C LYS A 98 12.82 11.50 19.31
N SER A 99 12.16 11.10 20.40
CA SER A 99 12.56 11.43 21.77
C SER A 99 13.18 10.20 22.44
N LYS A 100 14.46 10.27 22.85
CA LYS A 100 15.09 9.26 23.71
C LYS A 100 14.12 8.88 24.84
N ALA A 101 13.59 7.66 24.80
CA ALA A 101 12.76 7.14 25.87
C ALA A 101 13.66 6.87 27.07
N GLU A 102 13.67 7.79 28.04
CA GLU A 102 14.22 7.51 29.36
C GLU A 102 13.24 6.62 30.13
N PRO A 103 13.66 5.46 30.64
CA PRO A 103 12.82 4.61 31.45
C PRO A 103 12.46 5.34 32.75
N LYS A 104 11.18 5.62 32.96
CA LYS A 104 10.67 5.96 34.29
C LYS A 104 9.92 4.76 34.83
N GLU A 105 10.44 4.26 35.94
CA GLU A 105 9.98 3.11 36.74
C GLU A 105 10.39 1.72 36.20
N VAL A 106 11.43 1.16 36.84
CA VAL A 106 12.05 -0.13 36.53
C VAL A 106 11.47 -1.19 37.46
N ARG A 107 10.80 -2.22 36.91
CA ARG A 107 10.57 -3.47 37.63
C ARG A 107 11.68 -4.45 37.27
N THR A 108 12.51 -4.77 38.24
CA THR A 108 13.63 -5.69 38.08
C THR A 108 13.16 -7.10 38.40
N SER A 109 13.35 -8.04 37.47
CA SER A 109 13.30 -9.47 37.77
C SER A 109 14.71 -10.02 37.68
N GLN A 110 15.24 -10.54 38.79
CA GLN A 110 16.46 -11.35 38.76
C GLN A 110 16.06 -12.75 38.30
N VAL A 111 16.62 -13.21 37.17
CA VAL A 111 16.36 -14.54 36.63
C VAL A 111 17.64 -15.36 36.74
N GLU A 112 17.68 -16.23 37.74
CA GLU A 112 18.58 -17.37 37.82
C GLU A 112 17.79 -18.62 37.39
N GLY A 113 18.15 -19.21 36.25
CA GLY A 113 17.54 -20.46 35.73
C GLY A 113 16.60 -20.27 34.54
N GLU A 114 16.47 -21.33 33.73
CA GLU A 114 15.69 -21.44 32.48
C GLU A 114 14.39 -20.62 32.48
N LEU A 115 14.33 -19.60 31.61
CA LEU A 115 13.12 -18.80 31.38
C LEU A 115 12.12 -19.62 30.53
N GLN A 116 11.46 -20.59 31.15
CA GLN A 116 10.28 -21.24 30.57
C GLN A 116 9.06 -20.33 30.80
N ASP A 117 8.51 -19.80 29.70
CA ASP A 117 7.18 -19.18 29.56
C ASP A 117 6.70 -18.29 30.72
N HIS A 118 7.49 -17.28 31.12
CA HIS A 118 7.06 -16.33 32.15
C HIS A 118 6.31 -15.13 31.56
N VAL A 119 5.13 -14.84 32.12
CA VAL A 119 4.36 -13.62 31.84
C VAL A 119 5.03 -12.44 32.54
N ILE A 120 5.56 -11.50 31.77
CA ILE A 120 6.33 -10.35 32.29
C ILE A 120 5.46 -9.13 32.63
N ALA A 121 4.29 -9.03 32.00
CA ALA A 121 3.33 -7.96 32.23
C ALA A 121 1.95 -8.32 31.67
N THR A 122 0.92 -7.71 32.23
CA THR A 122 -0.47 -7.80 31.76
C THR A 122 -1.03 -6.41 31.49
N THR A 123 -1.85 -6.27 30.45
CA THR A 123 -2.47 -5.00 30.08
C THR A 123 -3.70 -4.71 30.93
N TRP A 124 -3.91 -3.43 31.29
CA TRP A 124 -5.01 -3.00 32.16
C TRP A 124 -6.16 -2.27 31.42
N ARG A 125 -6.00 -1.99 30.12
CA ARG A 125 -6.98 -1.28 29.28
C ARG A 125 -6.80 -1.69 27.82
N ASP A 126 -7.83 -1.53 27.00
CA ASP A 126 -7.70 -1.61 25.54
C ASP A 126 -7.00 -0.37 24.97
N GLY A 127 -6.05 -0.58 24.07
CA GLY A 127 -5.42 0.49 23.27
C GLY A 127 -3.93 0.28 23.00
N PRO A 128 -3.20 1.32 22.56
CA PRO A 128 -1.80 1.19 22.17
C PRO A 128 -0.87 1.17 23.38
N TYR A 129 0.05 0.22 23.36
CA TYR A 129 1.06 0.02 24.38
C TYR A 129 2.45 0.03 23.75
N LEU A 130 3.41 0.54 24.51
CA LEU A 130 4.83 0.47 24.23
C LEU A 130 5.50 -0.40 25.29
N LEU A 131 6.08 -1.51 24.88
CA LEU A 131 6.97 -2.32 25.68
C LEU A 131 8.42 -1.93 25.32
N VAL A 132 9.18 -1.49 26.30
CA VAL A 132 10.62 -1.28 26.14
C VAL A 132 11.37 -2.34 26.92
N VAL A 133 12.30 -3.01 26.23
CA VAL A 133 13.15 -4.05 26.80
C VAL A 133 14.61 -3.63 26.67
N GLN A 134 15.32 -3.60 27.78
CA GLN A 134 16.74 -3.34 27.86
C GLN A 134 17.44 -4.56 28.47
N ILE A 135 18.48 -5.03 27.80
CA ILE A 135 19.25 -6.20 28.23
C ILE A 135 20.66 -5.73 28.51
N ASN A 136 21.10 -5.90 29.76
CA ASN A 136 22.45 -5.58 30.18
C ASN A 136 23.20 -6.88 30.52
N SER A 137 24.44 -7.01 30.06
CA SER A 137 25.33 -8.13 30.42
C SER A 137 26.23 -7.74 31.59
N SER A 138 26.54 -8.69 32.48
CA SER A 138 27.52 -8.48 33.55
C SER A 138 28.95 -8.28 33.03
N LYS A 139 29.29 -8.80 31.85
CA LYS A 139 30.58 -8.58 31.18
C LYS A 139 30.36 -7.77 29.91
N GLN A 140 30.89 -6.55 29.86
CA GLN A 140 30.74 -5.64 28.71
C GLN A 140 31.67 -5.95 27.53
N ASP A 141 32.70 -6.78 27.71
CA ASP A 141 33.70 -7.06 26.66
C ASP A 141 33.48 -8.41 25.95
N ALA A 142 32.48 -9.19 26.36
CA ALA A 142 32.19 -10.48 25.76
C ALA A 142 31.31 -10.34 24.50
N ASN A 143 31.65 -11.07 23.45
CA ASN A 143 30.81 -11.19 22.26
C ASN A 143 29.73 -12.26 22.51
N TRP A 144 28.49 -11.80 22.67
CA TRP A 144 27.33 -12.65 22.89
C TRP A 144 26.20 -12.32 21.92
N ASN A 145 25.41 -13.33 21.57
CA ASN A 145 24.13 -13.15 20.89
C ASN A 145 23.01 -13.80 21.72
N LEU A 146 21.97 -13.02 22.01
CA LEU A 146 20.79 -13.51 22.72
C LEU A 146 19.59 -13.33 21.81
N THR A 147 18.93 -14.42 21.47
CA THR A 147 17.66 -14.38 20.73
C THR A 147 16.53 -14.59 21.70
N PHE A 148 15.62 -13.62 21.77
CA PHE A 148 14.38 -13.77 22.53
C PHE A 148 13.17 -13.59 21.63
N SER A 149 12.07 -14.21 22.03
CA SER A 149 10.77 -14.09 21.42
C SER A 149 9.81 -13.39 22.36
N VAL A 150 9.18 -12.32 21.90
CA VAL A 150 8.10 -11.62 22.63
C VAL A 150 6.78 -12.06 22.04
N VAL A 151 5.90 -12.54 22.92
CA VAL A 151 4.57 -13.01 22.56
C VAL A 151 3.56 -12.07 23.20
N MET A 152 2.78 -11.37 22.38
CA MET A 152 1.64 -10.57 22.81
C MET A 152 0.38 -11.22 22.22
N LYS A 153 -0.28 -12.05 23.03
CA LYS A 153 -1.45 -12.82 22.60
C LYS A 153 -2.63 -12.54 23.51
N GLY A 154 -3.69 -11.97 22.94
CA GLY A 154 -4.95 -11.73 23.65
C GLY A 154 -5.91 -12.92 23.57
N THR A 155 -7.11 -12.74 24.12
CA THR A 155 -8.21 -13.72 24.05
C THR A 155 -8.67 -14.01 22.62
N HIS A 156 -8.51 -13.04 21.71
CA HIS A 156 -8.92 -13.13 20.30
C HIS A 156 -7.81 -13.60 19.35
N GLY A 157 -6.65 -14.01 19.88
CA GLY A 157 -5.47 -14.43 19.12
C GLY A 157 -4.35 -13.39 19.16
N TYR A 158 -3.51 -13.37 18.12
CA TYR A 158 -2.36 -12.46 18.01
C TYR A 158 -2.68 -11.09 17.41
N LEU A 159 -3.90 -10.94 16.89
CA LEU A 159 -4.30 -9.74 16.18
C LEU A 159 -4.57 -8.59 17.14
N SER A 160 -4.22 -7.37 16.71
CA SER A 160 -4.41 -6.16 17.51
C SER A 160 -5.88 -5.73 17.59
N VAL A 161 -6.20 -4.86 18.55
CA VAL A 161 -7.56 -4.31 18.76
C VAL A 161 -8.07 -3.58 17.51
N THR A 162 -7.17 -2.92 16.78
CA THR A 162 -7.50 -2.14 15.59
C THR A 162 -7.73 -3.00 14.37
N GLU A 163 -7.15 -4.19 14.32
CA GLU A 163 -7.14 -5.05 13.13
C GLU A 163 -8.17 -6.16 13.17
N TRP A 164 -8.60 -6.57 14.37
CA TRP A 164 -9.63 -7.59 14.51
C TRP A 164 -10.95 -7.22 13.81
N PRO A 165 -11.48 -5.98 13.91
CA PRO A 165 -12.64 -5.57 13.13
C PRO A 165 -12.37 -5.51 11.63
N LEU A 166 -11.12 -5.20 11.24
CA LEU A 166 -10.70 -5.12 9.85
C LEU A 166 -10.70 -6.51 9.17
N MET A 167 -10.32 -7.56 9.90
CA MET A 167 -10.46 -8.95 9.43
C MET A 167 -11.93 -9.28 9.08
N ILE A 168 -12.88 -8.87 9.93
CA ILE A 168 -14.32 -9.09 9.69
C ILE A 168 -14.79 -8.29 8.47
N PHE A 169 -14.35 -7.04 8.35
CA PHE A 169 -14.64 -6.21 7.19
C PHE A 169 -14.19 -6.87 5.88
N TYR A 170 -12.95 -7.39 5.83
CA TYR A 170 -12.44 -8.08 4.64
C TYR A 170 -13.19 -9.37 4.33
N MET A 171 -13.62 -10.12 5.35
CA MET A 171 -14.50 -11.29 5.17
C MET A 171 -15.84 -10.89 4.53
N VAL A 172 -16.50 -9.85 5.04
CA VAL A 172 -17.78 -9.36 4.50
C VAL A 172 -17.61 -8.85 3.06
N MET A 173 -16.55 -8.07 2.80
CA MET A 173 -16.25 -7.59 1.45
C MET A 173 -16.01 -8.75 0.48
N CYS A 174 -15.26 -9.78 0.88
CA CYS A 174 -15.05 -10.97 0.06
C CYS A 174 -16.39 -11.62 -0.35
N VAL A 175 -17.34 -11.77 0.59
CA VAL A 175 -18.68 -12.30 0.29
C VAL A 175 -19.44 -11.41 -0.69
N VAL A 176 -19.40 -10.09 -0.53
CA VAL A 176 -20.04 -9.14 -1.48
C VAL A 176 -19.45 -9.28 -2.88
N TYR A 177 -18.12 -9.41 -3.02
CA TYR A 177 -17.47 -9.64 -4.31
C TYR A 177 -17.82 -11.00 -4.92
N ILE A 178 -17.98 -12.06 -4.10
CA ILE A 178 -18.45 -13.37 -4.59
C ILE A 178 -19.87 -13.27 -5.15
N LEU A 179 -20.79 -12.61 -4.44
CA LEU A 179 -22.15 -12.41 -4.93
C LEU A 179 -22.17 -11.61 -6.23
N TYR A 180 -21.31 -10.58 -6.33
CA TYR A 180 -21.18 -9.78 -7.55
C TYR A 180 -20.62 -10.58 -8.71
N ALA A 181 -19.59 -11.41 -8.48
CA ALA A 181 -19.02 -12.28 -9.50
C ALA A 181 -20.02 -13.34 -9.98
N LEU A 182 -20.82 -13.93 -9.08
CA LEU A 182 -21.87 -14.87 -9.44
C LEU A 182 -22.97 -14.19 -10.25
N LEU A 183 -23.43 -13.01 -9.83
CA LEU A 183 -24.41 -12.22 -10.57
C LEU A 183 -23.88 -11.88 -11.96
N TRP A 184 -22.62 -11.44 -12.06
CA TRP A 184 -21.94 -11.15 -13.31
C TRP A 184 -21.82 -12.40 -14.20
N PHE A 185 -21.45 -13.54 -13.63
CA PHE A 185 -21.33 -14.80 -14.34
C PHE A 185 -22.67 -15.28 -14.91
N VAL A 186 -23.73 -15.25 -14.10
CA VAL A 186 -25.10 -15.58 -14.55
C VAL A 186 -25.53 -14.65 -15.68
N TRP A 187 -25.29 -13.34 -15.53
CA TRP A 187 -25.60 -12.37 -16.57
C TRP A 187 -24.79 -12.66 -17.84
N ALA A 188 -23.49 -12.90 -17.74
CA ALA A 188 -22.65 -13.26 -18.88
C ALA A 188 -23.16 -14.53 -19.58
N SER A 189 -23.49 -15.58 -18.85
CA SER A 189 -24.01 -16.83 -19.39
C SER A 189 -25.35 -16.65 -20.12
N CYS A 190 -26.28 -15.85 -19.58
CA CYS A 190 -27.56 -15.57 -20.25
C CYS A 190 -27.40 -14.83 -21.59
N TYR A 191 -26.35 -14.02 -21.73
CA TYR A 191 -26.10 -13.19 -22.92
C TYR A 191 -24.84 -13.61 -23.68
N TRP A 192 -24.40 -14.88 -23.52
CA TRP A 192 -23.17 -15.40 -24.11
C TRP A 192 -23.06 -15.23 -25.63
N LYS A 193 -24.21 -15.12 -26.32
CA LYS A 193 -24.25 -14.87 -27.77
C LYS A 193 -23.94 -13.43 -28.19
N ASP A 194 -24.08 -12.46 -27.28
CA ASP A 194 -23.95 -11.03 -27.57
C ASP A 194 -22.82 -10.37 -26.75
N LEU A 195 -21.84 -11.16 -26.28
CA LEU A 195 -20.83 -10.70 -25.34
C LEU A 195 -19.65 -10.00 -26.03
N LEU A 196 -19.47 -8.70 -25.77
CA LEU A 196 -18.32 -7.94 -26.26
C LEU A 196 -17.03 -8.36 -25.53
N ARG A 197 -15.89 -8.28 -26.23
CA ARG A 197 -14.56 -8.59 -25.66
C ARG A 197 -14.29 -7.85 -24.34
N ILE A 198 -14.77 -6.61 -24.22
CA ILE A 198 -14.64 -5.76 -23.03
C ILE A 198 -15.29 -6.40 -21.78
N GLN A 199 -16.40 -7.12 -21.94
CA GLN A 199 -17.12 -7.74 -20.82
C GLN A 199 -16.30 -8.85 -20.14
N PHE A 200 -15.43 -9.55 -20.89
CA PHE A 200 -14.51 -10.54 -20.33
C PHE A 200 -13.43 -9.87 -19.46
N TRP A 201 -12.92 -8.72 -19.89
CA TRP A 201 -11.95 -7.96 -19.10
C TRP A 201 -12.56 -7.41 -17.81
N ILE A 202 -13.82 -6.98 -17.84
CA ILE A 202 -14.55 -6.57 -16.63
C ILE A 202 -14.74 -7.77 -15.69
N ALA A 203 -15.13 -8.93 -16.21
CA ALA A 203 -15.20 -10.16 -15.42
C ALA A 203 -13.84 -10.49 -14.76
N GLY A 204 -12.75 -10.31 -15.50
CA GLY A 204 -11.39 -10.49 -15.01
C GLY A 204 -11.06 -9.54 -13.85
N VAL A 205 -11.41 -8.26 -13.93
CA VAL A 205 -11.18 -7.30 -12.84
C VAL A 205 -11.99 -7.66 -11.59
N ILE A 206 -13.24 -8.11 -11.76
CA ILE A 206 -14.08 -8.58 -10.63
C ILE A 206 -13.45 -9.80 -9.96
N PHE A 207 -12.98 -10.75 -10.77
CA PHE A 207 -12.31 -11.94 -10.29
C PHE A 207 -11.01 -11.61 -9.55
N LEU A 208 -10.18 -10.70 -10.08
CA LEU A 208 -8.99 -10.21 -9.38
C LEU A 208 -9.34 -9.54 -8.05
N GLY A 209 -10.44 -8.79 -7.98
CA GLY A 209 -10.94 -8.20 -6.72
C GLY A 209 -11.34 -9.24 -5.68
N MET A 210 -11.97 -10.34 -6.10
CA MET A 210 -12.24 -11.49 -5.20
C MET A 210 -10.94 -12.09 -4.66
N ILE A 211 -9.96 -12.33 -5.53
CA ILE A 211 -8.67 -12.91 -5.12
C ILE A 211 -7.95 -11.96 -4.16
N GLU A 212 -7.88 -10.66 -4.46
CA GLU A 212 -7.28 -9.64 -3.59
C GLU A 212 -7.84 -9.73 -2.15
N LYS A 213 -9.17 -9.71 -2.01
CA LYS A 213 -9.81 -9.77 -0.68
C LYS A 213 -9.64 -11.14 -0.01
N ALA A 214 -9.60 -12.22 -0.77
CA ALA A 214 -9.31 -13.55 -0.24
C ALA A 214 -7.88 -13.65 0.30
N VAL A 215 -6.89 -13.09 -0.40
CA VAL A 215 -5.49 -13.10 0.04
C VAL A 215 -5.31 -12.28 1.31
N PHE A 216 -5.88 -11.06 1.38
CA PHE A 216 -5.85 -10.28 2.62
C PHE A 216 -6.51 -11.03 3.77
N CYS A 217 -7.70 -11.59 3.55
CA CYS A 217 -8.38 -12.37 4.57
C CYS A 217 -7.54 -13.57 5.07
N ALA A 218 -6.90 -14.30 4.15
CA ALA A 218 -6.01 -15.40 4.49
C ALA A 218 -4.80 -14.91 5.30
N GLU A 219 -4.24 -13.75 4.96
CA GLU A 219 -3.12 -13.16 5.70
C GLU A 219 -3.51 -12.76 7.12
N TYR A 220 -4.66 -12.11 7.30
CA TYR A 220 -5.18 -11.74 8.64
C TYR A 220 -5.45 -12.97 9.49
N GLN A 221 -6.04 -14.02 8.91
CA GLN A 221 -6.26 -15.28 9.63
C GLN A 221 -4.95 -15.98 9.98
N ASN A 222 -3.99 -16.02 9.05
CA ASN A 222 -2.68 -16.60 9.28
C ASN A 222 -1.93 -15.86 10.39
N THR A 223 -1.93 -14.52 10.33
CA THR A 223 -1.29 -13.68 11.36
C THR A 223 -1.98 -13.85 12.71
N ASN A 224 -3.31 -13.98 12.75
CA ASN A 224 -4.03 -14.22 14.00
C ASN A 224 -3.71 -15.57 14.65
N ASN A 225 -3.36 -16.58 13.85
CA ASN A 225 -3.05 -17.94 14.32
C ASN A 225 -1.56 -18.15 14.64
N VAL A 226 -0.66 -17.61 13.80
CA VAL A 226 0.79 -17.81 13.89
C VAL A 226 1.47 -16.68 14.67
N GLY A 227 0.91 -15.47 14.62
CA GLY A 227 1.46 -14.28 15.27
C GLY A 227 2.46 -13.49 14.43
N SER A 228 2.79 -13.96 13.23
CA SER A 228 3.66 -13.26 12.29
C SER A 228 3.07 -13.23 10.88
N ALA A 229 3.24 -12.11 10.19
CA ALA A 229 2.80 -11.95 8.81
C ALA A 229 3.74 -12.69 7.85
N SER A 230 3.17 -13.36 6.85
CA SER A 230 3.96 -14.03 5.80
C SER A 230 4.32 -13.03 4.70
N GLN A 231 5.61 -12.73 4.57
CA GLN A 231 6.11 -11.78 3.57
C GLN A 231 5.72 -12.19 2.14
N GLY A 232 5.65 -13.49 1.83
CA GLY A 232 5.23 -13.97 0.51
C GLY A 232 3.77 -13.64 0.20
N LEU A 233 2.89 -13.72 1.20
CA LEU A 233 1.46 -13.42 1.03
C LEU A 233 1.22 -11.92 0.84
N LEU A 234 1.96 -11.08 1.58
CA LEU A 234 1.96 -9.62 1.43
C LEU A 234 2.38 -9.18 0.03
N ILE A 235 3.51 -9.70 -0.46
CA ILE A 235 4.02 -9.37 -1.80
C ILE A 235 3.02 -9.81 -2.87
N PHE A 236 2.43 -10.99 -2.71
CA PHE A 236 1.42 -11.50 -3.65
C PHE A 236 0.14 -10.66 -3.63
N ALA A 237 -0.33 -10.24 -2.45
CA ALA A 237 -1.48 -9.36 -2.29
C ALA A 237 -1.24 -8.01 -2.98
N GLU A 238 -0.07 -7.41 -2.78
CA GLU A 238 0.31 -6.15 -3.42
C GLU A 238 0.39 -6.28 -4.94
N LEU A 239 0.94 -7.39 -5.45
CA LEU A 239 1.02 -7.67 -6.88
C LEU A 239 -0.38 -7.75 -7.53
N ILE A 240 -1.31 -8.48 -6.89
CA ILE A 240 -2.70 -8.58 -7.37
C ILE A 240 -3.38 -7.22 -7.30
N SER A 241 -3.16 -6.46 -6.22
CA SER A 241 -3.72 -5.13 -6.03
C SER A 241 -3.25 -4.17 -7.13
N ALA A 242 -1.94 -4.19 -7.44
CA ALA A 242 -1.35 -3.43 -8.53
C ALA A 242 -1.94 -3.84 -9.89
N LEU A 243 -2.00 -5.14 -10.18
CA LEU A 243 -2.55 -5.67 -11.44
C LEU A 243 -4.03 -5.31 -11.62
N LYS A 244 -4.84 -5.43 -10.56
CA LYS A 244 -6.24 -5.05 -10.59
C LYS A 244 -6.39 -3.54 -10.86
N ARG A 245 -5.60 -2.70 -10.19
CA ARG A 245 -5.62 -1.24 -10.38
C ARG A 245 -5.25 -0.86 -11.82
N THR A 246 -4.25 -1.51 -12.43
CA THR A 246 -3.85 -1.23 -13.82
C THR A 246 -4.92 -1.66 -14.82
N LEU A 247 -5.48 -2.87 -14.68
CA LEU A 247 -6.56 -3.35 -15.55
C LEU A 247 -7.83 -2.49 -15.42
N ALA A 248 -8.20 -2.08 -14.21
CA ALA A 248 -9.34 -1.20 -13.99
C ALA A 248 -9.14 0.16 -14.68
N ARG A 249 -7.96 0.77 -14.54
CA ARG A 249 -7.63 2.05 -15.20
C ARG A 249 -7.62 1.93 -16.73
N LEU A 250 -7.03 0.85 -17.27
CA LEU A 250 -7.05 0.56 -18.70
C LEU A 250 -8.50 0.48 -19.23
N LEU A 251 -9.39 -0.20 -18.50
CA LEU A 251 -10.78 -0.33 -18.90
C LEU A 251 -11.50 1.02 -18.92
N VAL A 252 -11.30 1.86 -17.91
CA VAL A 252 -11.88 3.21 -17.88
C VAL A 252 -11.41 4.04 -19.07
N ILE A 253 -10.12 3.97 -19.43
CA ILE A 253 -9.57 4.67 -20.60
C ILE A 253 -10.22 4.16 -21.89
N ILE A 254 -10.28 2.84 -22.10
CA ILE A 254 -10.88 2.24 -23.31
C ILE A 254 -12.36 2.63 -23.47
N VAL A 255 -13.10 2.64 -22.36
CA VAL A 255 -14.50 3.09 -22.32
C VAL A 255 -14.61 4.58 -22.66
N SER A 256 -13.73 5.41 -22.09
CA SER A 256 -13.72 6.87 -22.30
C SER A 256 -13.34 7.25 -23.73
N LEU A 257 -12.43 6.49 -24.35
CA LEU A 257 -12.05 6.63 -25.77
C LEU A 257 -13.14 6.14 -26.73
N GLY A 258 -14.19 5.49 -26.22
CA GLY A 258 -15.28 5.02 -27.05
C GLY A 258 -14.84 3.93 -28.04
N TYR A 259 -13.88 3.07 -27.67
CA TYR A 259 -13.31 2.00 -28.53
C TYR A 259 -14.34 0.94 -29.02
N GLY A 260 -15.62 1.10 -28.69
CA GLY A 260 -16.74 0.38 -29.28
C GLY A 260 -17.80 1.26 -29.96
N ILE A 261 -17.76 2.59 -29.87
CA ILE A 261 -18.80 3.47 -30.48
C ILE A 261 -18.45 3.78 -31.95
N VAL A 262 -17.16 3.96 -32.25
CA VAL A 262 -16.72 4.42 -33.58
C VAL A 262 -16.66 3.28 -34.59
N LYS A 263 -16.27 2.05 -34.17
CA LYS A 263 -16.11 0.91 -35.09
C LYS A 263 -17.45 0.61 -35.79
N TYR A 264 -18.54 0.35 -35.06
CA TYR A 264 -19.84 -0.01 -35.68
C TYR A 264 -20.58 1.12 -36.42
N ALA A 265 -20.17 2.38 -36.24
CA ALA A 265 -20.73 3.50 -36.98
C ALA A 265 -20.11 3.67 -38.38
N PHE A 266 -18.89 3.18 -38.59
CA PHE A 266 -18.14 3.33 -39.86
C PHE A 266 -17.89 2.02 -40.63
N THR A 267 -18.06 0.83 -40.02
CA THR A 267 -17.83 -0.45 -40.72
C THR A 267 -18.79 -0.81 -41.88
N PRO A 268 -19.99 -0.21 -42.11
CA PRO A 268 -20.81 -0.63 -43.26
C PRO A 268 -20.28 -0.18 -44.63
N LEU A 269 -19.20 0.61 -44.71
CA LEU A 269 -18.69 1.19 -45.97
C LEU A 269 -17.29 0.69 -46.38
N ILE A 270 -16.73 -0.31 -45.69
CA ILE A 270 -15.35 -0.79 -45.92
C ILE A 270 -15.33 -2.28 -46.38
N ASP A 271 -16.49 -2.91 -46.52
CA ASP A 271 -16.60 -4.30 -46.96
C ASP A 271 -16.41 -4.43 -48.49
N ASP A 272 -15.22 -4.12 -49.03
CA ASP A 272 -14.81 -4.57 -50.38
C ASP A 272 -13.31 -4.44 -50.77
N SER A 273 -12.35 -4.08 -49.89
CA SER A 273 -10.93 -4.17 -50.30
C SER A 273 -9.90 -4.20 -49.16
N ASP A 274 -9.36 -5.39 -48.90
CA ASP A 274 -8.01 -5.70 -48.40
C ASP A 274 -7.50 -4.92 -47.15
N ASP A 275 -8.00 -5.27 -45.96
CA ASP A 275 -7.70 -4.59 -44.68
C ASP A 275 -6.84 -5.40 -43.68
N GLU A 276 -5.62 -5.80 -44.04
CA GLU A 276 -4.60 -6.12 -43.02
C GLU A 276 -3.62 -4.95 -42.80
N GLU A 277 -3.32 -4.14 -43.83
CA GLU A 277 -2.43 -2.97 -43.69
C GLU A 277 -3.12 -1.75 -43.06
N ILE A 278 -4.44 -1.60 -43.18
CA ILE A 278 -5.18 -0.44 -42.64
C ILE A 278 -5.40 -0.56 -41.12
N GLU A 279 -5.49 -1.77 -40.55
CA GLU A 279 -5.59 -1.96 -39.09
C GLU A 279 -4.31 -1.54 -38.37
N GLU A 280 -3.12 -1.77 -38.95
CA GLU A 280 -1.84 -1.34 -38.36
C GLU A 280 -1.63 0.19 -38.48
N PHE A 281 -2.09 0.78 -39.59
CA PHE A 281 -2.00 2.23 -39.83
C PHE A 281 -2.93 3.05 -38.92
N LEU A 282 -4.17 2.59 -38.67
CA LEU A 282 -5.13 3.29 -37.80
C LEU A 282 -4.83 3.17 -36.30
N VAL A 283 -4.23 2.05 -35.88
CA VAL A 283 -3.71 1.89 -34.51
C VAL A 283 -2.51 2.80 -34.27
N SER A 284 -1.63 2.93 -35.27
CA SER A 284 -0.45 3.79 -35.21
C SER A 284 -0.79 5.29 -35.29
N ALA A 285 -1.76 5.68 -36.13
CA ALA A 285 -2.20 7.07 -36.28
C ALA A 285 -2.87 7.63 -35.01
N ASN A 286 -3.67 6.81 -34.31
CA ASN A 286 -4.35 7.25 -33.07
C ASN A 286 -3.39 7.35 -31.86
N ILE A 287 -2.25 6.66 -31.87
CA ILE A 287 -1.20 6.83 -30.85
C ILE A 287 -0.36 8.08 -31.15
N ALA A 288 -0.14 8.41 -32.43
CA ALA A 288 0.64 9.57 -32.83
C ALA A 288 -0.10 10.91 -32.68
N ASP A 289 -1.40 10.98 -32.98
CA ASP A 289 -2.17 12.23 -32.95
C ASP A 289 -2.70 12.62 -31.54
N GLY A 290 -2.62 11.71 -30.56
CA GLY A 290 -3.06 11.95 -29.18
C GLY A 290 -2.06 12.72 -28.31
N ILE A 291 -0.80 12.88 -28.74
CA ILE A 291 0.25 13.60 -28.01
C ILE A 291 0.62 14.86 -28.79
N LYS A 292 -0.20 15.90 -28.65
CA LYS A 292 0.12 17.24 -29.12
C LYS A 292 1.15 17.89 -28.20
N LEU A 293 2.44 17.58 -28.40
CA LEU A 293 3.52 18.46 -27.94
C LEU A 293 3.47 19.75 -28.76
N ARG A 294 3.57 20.89 -28.07
CA ARG A 294 3.54 22.22 -28.68
C ARG A 294 4.62 22.30 -29.76
N ALA A 295 4.20 22.66 -30.97
CA ALA A 295 5.08 22.93 -32.10
C ALA A 295 6.08 24.04 -31.74
N ALA A 296 7.37 23.72 -31.79
CA ALA A 296 8.44 24.70 -31.92
C ALA A 296 8.86 24.78 -33.39
N LYS A 297 9.08 26.01 -33.86
CA LYS A 297 9.36 26.38 -35.26
C LYS A 297 10.63 25.73 -35.80
N THR A 298 10.55 25.42 -37.08
CA THR A 298 11.60 25.01 -38.02
C THR A 298 12.70 26.07 -38.16
N GLU A 299 13.97 25.68 -38.08
CA GLU A 299 15.05 26.22 -38.92
C GLU A 299 16.03 25.10 -39.34
N THR A 300 16.48 25.23 -40.59
CA THR A 300 17.24 24.29 -41.42
C THR A 300 18.74 24.62 -41.45
N ASN A 301 19.65 23.65 -41.28
CA ASN A 301 20.71 23.27 -42.25
C ASN A 301 21.64 22.17 -41.69
N GLY A 302 22.09 21.25 -42.55
CA GLY A 302 22.86 20.06 -42.16
C GLY A 302 24.38 20.19 -42.21
N THR A 303 25.08 19.20 -41.65
CA THR A 303 26.25 18.44 -42.19
C THR A 303 26.85 17.56 -41.08
N VAL A 304 27.32 16.36 -41.43
CA VAL A 304 27.75 15.26 -40.53
C VAL A 304 29.28 15.27 -40.28
N LYS A 305 29.69 14.86 -39.05
CA LYS A 305 30.98 14.19 -38.61
C LYS A 305 32.06 15.06 -37.92
N PRO A 306 32.97 14.51 -37.05
CA PRO A 306 32.90 13.52 -35.95
C PRO A 306 33.32 14.09 -34.56
N ALA A 307 33.26 13.23 -33.53
CA ALA A 307 33.59 13.45 -32.11
C ALA A 307 34.87 14.23 -31.76
N ALA A 308 34.74 15.18 -30.82
CA ALA A 308 35.73 15.55 -29.81
C ALA A 308 35.04 16.19 -28.60
N ALA A 309 35.54 15.90 -27.40
CA ALA A 309 34.94 16.16 -26.09
C ALA A 309 34.95 17.64 -25.67
N ASN A 310 33.82 18.14 -25.16
CA ASN A 310 33.78 19.28 -24.24
C ASN A 310 32.48 19.28 -23.39
N PRO A 311 32.56 19.25 -22.05
CA PRO A 311 31.40 19.12 -21.16
C PRO A 311 30.54 20.40 -21.01
N ASP A 312 31.02 21.54 -21.51
CA ASP A 312 30.34 22.83 -21.37
C ASP A 312 29.17 23.01 -22.36
N GLU A 313 29.15 22.28 -23.47
CA GLU A 313 28.06 22.34 -24.46
C GLU A 313 26.84 21.47 -24.07
N ASP A 314 27.08 20.34 -23.40
CA ASP A 314 26.02 19.48 -22.85
C ASP A 314 25.21 20.21 -21.75
N LEU A 315 25.87 21.08 -20.97
CA LEU A 315 25.21 21.90 -19.94
C LEU A 315 24.26 22.94 -20.54
N LYS A 316 24.61 23.52 -21.70
CA LYS A 316 23.77 24.50 -22.40
C LYS A 316 22.50 23.89 -22.98
N TRP A 317 22.60 22.68 -23.52
CA TRP A 317 21.42 21.95 -24.02
C TRP A 317 20.38 21.71 -22.91
N VAL A 318 20.83 21.44 -21.69
CA VAL A 318 19.96 21.25 -20.51
C VAL A 318 19.28 22.56 -20.10
N GLU A 319 20.00 23.67 -20.09
CA GLU A 319 19.46 25.00 -19.75
C GLU A 319 18.40 25.51 -20.74
N GLU A 320 18.54 25.20 -22.03
CA GLU A 320 17.59 25.64 -23.06
C GLU A 320 16.33 24.77 -23.19
N ASN A 321 16.33 23.53 -22.66
CA ASN A 321 15.22 22.58 -22.86
C ASN A 321 14.39 22.28 -21.59
N ILE A 322 14.80 22.75 -20.41
CA ILE A 322 13.95 22.70 -19.21
C ILE A 322 13.10 23.98 -19.16
N PRO A 323 11.75 23.91 -19.21
CA PRO A 323 10.91 25.10 -19.22
C PRO A 323 11.01 25.86 -17.89
N THR A 324 11.59 27.07 -17.93
CA THR A 324 11.71 28.01 -16.80
C THR A 324 10.38 28.61 -16.32
N SER A 325 9.23 28.16 -16.84
CA SER A 325 7.90 28.70 -16.51
C SER A 325 7.18 28.02 -15.34
N LEU A 326 7.79 27.00 -14.71
CA LEU A 326 7.21 26.35 -13.51
C LEU A 326 7.78 26.87 -12.19
N SER A 327 8.97 27.47 -12.17
CA SER A 327 9.57 28.03 -10.95
C SER A 327 9.08 29.44 -10.62
N ASP A 328 8.84 30.30 -11.62
CA ASP A 328 8.48 31.71 -11.36
C ASP A 328 6.98 31.95 -11.08
N VAL A 329 6.09 31.04 -11.47
CA VAL A 329 4.63 31.20 -11.23
C VAL A 329 4.19 30.60 -9.89
N ALA A 330 4.94 29.62 -9.35
CA ALA A 330 4.58 28.95 -8.10
C ALA A 330 5.27 29.54 -6.85
N LEU A 331 6.36 30.29 -7.01
CA LEU A 331 7.08 30.90 -5.88
C LEU A 331 6.34 32.07 -5.19
N PRO A 332 5.62 32.97 -5.90
CA PRO A 332 4.91 34.06 -5.23
C PRO A 332 3.74 33.57 -4.38
N VAL A 333 3.03 32.51 -4.81
CA VAL A 333 1.82 32.01 -4.15
C VAL A 333 2.14 31.21 -2.87
N LEU A 334 3.32 30.60 -2.77
CA LEU A 334 3.72 29.86 -1.58
C LEU A 334 4.27 30.75 -0.46
N LEU A 335 4.85 31.91 -0.79
CA LEU A 335 5.35 32.85 0.22
C LEU A 335 4.23 33.68 0.87
N ASP A 336 3.19 34.07 0.11
CA ASP A 336 2.02 34.77 0.66
C ASP A 336 1.25 33.89 1.67
N SER A 337 1.17 32.58 1.43
CA SER A 337 0.43 31.66 2.31
C SER A 337 1.09 31.48 3.67
N ASP A 338 2.43 31.45 3.75
CA ASP A 338 3.13 31.22 5.02
C ASP A 338 3.20 32.49 5.87
N GLU A 339 3.25 33.69 5.24
CA GLU A 339 3.21 34.97 5.96
C GLU A 339 1.81 35.26 6.56
N GLU A 340 0.72 34.95 5.84
CA GLU A 340 -0.65 35.06 6.38
C GLU A 340 -0.91 34.11 7.55
N ILE A 341 -0.36 32.90 7.53
CA ILE A 341 -0.52 31.92 8.63
C ILE A 341 0.27 32.35 9.88
N MET A 342 1.45 32.96 9.70
CA MET A 342 2.27 33.46 10.81
C MET A 342 1.63 34.68 11.46
N THR A 343 1.08 35.59 10.66
CA THR A 343 0.39 36.79 11.16
C THR A 343 -0.93 36.45 11.87
N THR A 344 -1.74 35.52 11.36
CA THR A 344 -2.94 35.06 12.08
C THR A 344 -2.62 34.37 13.41
N LYS A 345 -1.59 33.53 13.48
CA LYS A 345 -1.16 32.93 14.75
C LYS A 345 -0.64 33.96 15.75
N TYR A 346 0.08 34.98 15.28
CA TYR A 346 0.55 36.07 16.14
C TYR A 346 -0.62 36.91 16.67
N GLU A 347 -1.57 37.30 15.81
CA GLU A 347 -2.77 38.05 16.22
C GLU A 347 -3.67 37.25 17.18
N MET A 348 -3.82 35.94 16.98
CA MET A 348 -4.56 35.07 17.92
C MET A 348 -3.90 35.01 19.31
N SER A 349 -2.56 35.03 19.40
CA SER A 349 -1.84 35.02 20.68
C SER A 349 -1.95 36.33 21.47
N LYS A 350 -2.49 37.39 20.86
CA LYS A 350 -2.66 38.70 21.50
C LYS A 350 -4.02 38.84 22.21
N MET A 351 -4.90 37.86 22.02
CA MET A 351 -6.27 37.82 22.58
C MET A 351 -6.44 36.78 23.70
N GLU A 352 -5.42 35.97 23.97
CA GLU A 352 -5.24 35.22 25.24
C GLU A 352 -4.34 36.01 26.19
#